data_AF-A0A7J2YIG1-F1
#
_entry.id   AF-A0A7J2YIG1-F1
#
_cell.length_a   1.000
_cell.length_b   1.000
_cell.length_c   1.000
_cell.angle_alpha   90.00
_cell.angle_beta   90.00
_cell.angle_gamma   90.00
#
_symmetry.space_group_name_H-M   'P 1'
#
loop_
_entity.id
_entity.type
_entity.pdbx_description
1 polymer ?
#
loop_
_entity_poly.entity_id
_entity_poly.type
_entity_poly.pdbx_seq_one_letter_code
_entity_poly.pdbx_strand_id
1 'polypeptide(L)'
;MDDLDLTGKTVFLRADINSPIDPNTGRLLNTIRIREAAITIRELSKSKVVVGSHQGRVGNYDYVSLREHAEVLKEYVGRNVKFIDDVIGPAAREAIKNLKQG
;
A
#
# COMPACT_ATOMS: atom_id res chain seq x y z
N MET A 1 -0.47 -6.48 17.47
CA MET A 1 0.32 -5.22 17.51
C MET A 1 0.45 -4.68 18.92
N ASP A 2 -0.25 -5.29 19.86
CA ASP A 2 -0.67 -4.65 21.11
C ASP A 2 0.44 -4.58 22.17
N ASP A 3 1.57 -5.26 21.92
CA ASP A 3 2.77 -5.23 22.75
C ASP A 3 3.82 -4.19 22.28
N LEU A 4 3.58 -3.50 21.17
CA LEU A 4 4.51 -2.52 20.59
C LEU A 4 3.89 -1.12 20.55
N ASP A 5 4.48 -0.15 21.25
CA ASP A 5 4.12 1.25 21.05
C ASP A 5 4.70 1.77 19.74
N LEU A 6 3.84 1.87 18.73
CA LEU A 6 4.17 2.37 17.39
C LEU A 6 3.73 3.83 17.19
N THR A 7 3.25 4.50 18.24
CA THR A 7 2.75 5.88 18.15
C THR A 7 3.83 6.82 17.61
N GLY A 8 3.51 7.54 16.53
CA GLY A 8 4.41 8.47 15.83
C GLY A 8 5.59 7.82 15.09
N LYS A 9 5.79 6.50 15.21
CA LYS A 9 6.88 5.79 14.54
C LYS A 9 6.57 5.61 13.05
N THR A 10 7.63 5.52 12.24
CA THR A 10 7.50 5.14 10.84
C THR A 10 7.51 3.62 10.74
N VAL A 11 6.42 3.05 10.23
CA VAL A 11 6.23 1.60 10.10
C VAL A 11 6.23 1.27 8.62
N PHE A 12 7.21 0.48 8.19
CA PHE A 12 7.19 -0.15 6.88
C PHE A 12 6.33 -1.41 6.95
N LEU A 13 5.16 -1.39 6.31
CA LEU A 13 4.25 -2.51 6.21
C LEU A 13 4.43 -3.19 4.84
N ARG A 14 5.04 -4.37 4.83
CA ARG A 14 5.06 -5.22 3.64
C ARG A 14 3.72 -5.97 3.56
N ALA A 15 2.84 -5.52 2.67
CA ALA A 15 1.50 -6.10 2.51
C ALA A 15 1.46 -7.08 1.32
N ASP A 16 0.69 -8.16 1.43
CA ASP A 16 0.28 -8.94 0.25
C ASP A 16 -1.00 -8.34 -0.31
N ILE A 17 -0.86 -7.55 -1.36
CA ILE A 17 -1.98 -6.98 -2.13
C ILE A 17 -1.91 -7.39 -3.60
N ASN A 18 -1.10 -8.41 -3.93
CA ASN A 18 -1.04 -8.94 -5.28
C ASN A 18 -2.39 -9.58 -5.62
N SER A 19 -3.04 -9.09 -6.66
CA SER A 19 -4.42 -9.43 -7.00
C SER A 19 -4.53 -9.88 -8.45
N PRO A 20 -5.51 -10.73 -8.78
CA PRO A 20 -5.83 -11.03 -10.17
C PRO A 20 -6.28 -9.76 -10.89
N ILE A 21 -5.81 -9.57 -12.12
CA ILE A 21 -6.17 -8.45 -12.98
C ILE A 21 -6.78 -8.94 -14.28
N ASP A 22 -7.63 -8.11 -14.88
CA ASP A 22 -8.20 -8.34 -16.19
C ASP A 22 -7.08 -8.21 -17.26
N PRO A 23 -6.83 -9.25 -18.08
CA PRO A 23 -5.73 -9.24 -19.04
C PRO A 23 -5.83 -8.17 -20.14
N ASN A 24 -7.03 -7.67 -20.42
CA ASN A 24 -7.27 -6.71 -21.50
C ASN A 24 -7.18 -5.26 -21.02
N THR A 25 -7.60 -5.01 -19.78
CA THR A 25 -7.73 -3.66 -19.21
C THR A 25 -6.68 -3.36 -18.15
N GLY A 26 -6.02 -4.37 -17.59
CA GLY A 26 -5.08 -4.25 -16.48
C GLY A 26 -5.76 -3.93 -15.13
N ARG A 27 -7.10 -3.95 -15.08
CA ARG A 27 -7.90 -3.59 -13.91
C ARG A 27 -7.95 -4.71 -12.88
N LEU A 28 -7.98 -4.37 -11.60
CA LEU A 28 -8.20 -5.32 -10.51
C LEU A 28 -9.55 -6.07 -10.66
N LEU A 29 -9.50 -7.40 -10.64
CA LEU A 29 -10.69 -8.26 -10.65
C LEU A 29 -11.18 -8.61 -9.23
N ASN A 30 -10.28 -8.59 -8.25
CA ASN A 30 -10.58 -8.93 -6.87
C ASN A 30 -9.72 -8.10 -5.90
N THR A 31 -10.36 -7.56 -4.87
CA THR A 31 -9.77 -6.63 -3.91
C THR A 31 -9.71 -7.18 -2.48
N ILE A 32 -10.05 -8.46 -2.26
CA ILE A 32 -10.11 -9.08 -0.92
C ILE A 32 -8.79 -8.90 -0.15
N ARG A 33 -7.64 -9.14 -0.81
CA ARG A 33 -6.31 -8.96 -0.20
C ARG A 33 -6.03 -7.51 0.20
N ILE A 34 -6.46 -6.56 -0.62
CA ILE A 34 -6.35 -5.12 -0.34
C ILE A 34 -7.22 -4.76 0.87
N ARG A 35 -8.45 -5.29 0.93
CA ARG A 35 -9.36 -5.11 2.06
C ARG A 35 -8.80 -5.68 3.37
N GLU A 36 -8.17 -6.85 3.30
CA GLU A 36 -7.53 -7.47 4.46
C GLU A 36 -6.33 -6.64 4.96
N ALA A 37 -5.46 -6.18 4.05
CA ALA A 37 -4.36 -5.28 4.40
C ALA A 37 -4.84 -3.97 5.03
N ALA A 38 -6.00 -3.46 4.62
CA ALA A 38 -6.58 -2.25 5.19
C ALA A 38 -6.93 -2.41 6.69
N ILE A 39 -7.23 -3.62 7.18
CA ILE A 39 -7.50 -3.88 8.61
C ILE A 39 -6.25 -3.53 9.43
N THR A 40 -5.10 -4.08 9.07
CA THR A 40 -3.82 -3.82 9.76
C THR A 40 -3.40 -2.34 9.64
N ILE A 41 -3.65 -1.70 8.50
CA ILE A 41 -3.34 -0.26 8.34
C ILE A 41 -4.19 0.59 9.28
N ARG A 42 -5.47 0.24 9.50
CA ARG A 42 -6.32 0.95 10.47
C ARG A 42 -5.85 0.76 11.91
N GLU A 43 -5.33 -0.41 12.26
CA GLU A 43 -4.70 -0.65 13.57
C GLU A 43 -3.44 0.23 13.76
N LEU A 44 -2.72 0.51 12.67
CA LEU A 44 -1.58 1.42 12.64
C LEU A 44 -1.94 2.92 12.53
N SER A 45 -3.18 3.30 12.77
CA SER A 45 -3.67 4.69 12.63
C SER A 45 -2.96 5.75 13.47
N LYS A 46 -2.16 5.35 14.47
CA LYS A 46 -1.29 6.22 15.28
C LYS A 46 0.17 6.25 14.82
N SER A 47 0.51 5.51 13.76
CA SER A 47 1.85 5.43 13.17
C SER A 47 1.91 6.24 11.87
N LYS A 48 3.10 6.36 11.30
CA LYS A 48 3.32 6.81 9.92
C LYS A 48 3.54 5.58 9.05
N VAL A 49 2.54 5.17 8.27
CA VAL A 49 2.55 3.88 7.56
C VAL A 49 3.09 4.03 6.14
N VAL A 50 4.14 3.27 5.82
CA VAL A 50 4.70 3.14 4.46
C VAL A 50 4.38 1.74 3.97
N VAL A 51 3.53 1.61 2.96
CA VAL A 51 3.11 0.31 2.43
C VAL A 51 4.00 -0.07 1.25
N GLY A 52 4.57 -1.28 1.29
CA GLY A 52 5.31 -1.88 0.18
C GLY A 52 4.67 -3.19 -0.25
N SER A 53 4.55 -3.40 -1.56
CA SER A 53 4.07 -4.66 -2.13
C SER A 53 4.60 -4.88 -3.55
N HIS A 54 4.04 -5.87 -4.23
CA HIS A 54 4.28 -6.18 -5.63
C HIS A 54 2.96 -6.55 -6.30
N GLN A 55 2.93 -6.43 -7.62
CA GLN A 55 1.85 -6.94 -8.46
C GLN A 55 2.48 -7.70 -9.63
N GLY A 56 2.07 -8.95 -9.81
CA GLY A 56 2.61 -9.84 -10.82
C GLY A 56 4.11 -10.10 -10.68
N ARG A 57 4.73 -10.47 -11.80
CA ARG A 57 6.18 -10.71 -11.92
C ARG A 57 6.72 -10.10 -13.20
N VAL A 58 7.91 -9.55 -13.15
CA VAL A 58 8.59 -8.97 -14.33
C VAL A 58 8.55 -9.96 -15.49
N GLY A 59 8.06 -9.50 -16.65
CA GLY A 59 7.90 -10.31 -17.86
C GLY A 59 6.51 -10.92 -18.04
N ASN A 60 5.65 -10.89 -17.02
CA ASN A 60 4.25 -11.32 -17.13
C ASN A 60 3.33 -10.14 -17.43
N TYR A 61 2.15 -10.45 -18.03
CA TYR A 61 1.12 -9.45 -18.33
C TYR A 61 0.55 -8.78 -17.07
N ASP A 62 0.64 -9.45 -15.92
CA ASP A 62 0.12 -8.97 -14.64
C ASP A 62 1.11 -8.08 -13.88
N TYR A 63 2.28 -7.77 -14.46
CA TYR A 63 3.25 -6.83 -13.90
C TYR A 63 2.84 -5.39 -14.21
N VAL A 64 2.02 -4.83 -13.33
CA VAL A 64 1.45 -3.48 -13.48
C VAL A 64 1.74 -2.62 -12.24
N SER A 65 1.53 -1.31 -12.39
CA SER A 65 1.67 -0.34 -11.31
C SER A 65 0.69 -0.62 -10.16
N LEU A 66 1.11 -0.35 -8.92
CA LEU A 66 0.25 -0.40 -7.73
C LEU A 66 -0.67 0.82 -7.57
N ARG A 67 -0.78 1.68 -8.59
CA ARG A 67 -1.62 2.89 -8.55
C ARG A 67 -3.09 2.56 -8.28
N GLU A 68 -3.64 1.56 -8.95
CA GLU A 68 -5.05 1.16 -8.70
C GLU A 68 -5.22 0.55 -7.32
N HIS A 69 -4.24 -0.23 -6.84
CA HIS A 69 -4.25 -0.77 -5.48
C HIS A 69 -4.26 0.32 -4.43
N ALA A 70 -3.53 1.42 -4.64
CA ALA A 70 -3.51 2.56 -3.71
C ALA A 70 -4.89 3.25 -3.63
N GLU A 71 -5.59 3.40 -4.76
CA GLU A 71 -6.95 3.96 -4.77
C GLU A 71 -7.95 3.04 -4.06
N VAL A 72 -7.92 1.73 -4.32
CA VAL A 72 -8.78 0.77 -3.61
C VAL A 72 -8.43 0.72 -2.11
N LEU A 73 -7.15 0.79 -1.76
CA LEU A 73 -6.70 0.79 -0.37
C LEU A 73 -7.18 2.05 0.37
N LYS A 74 -7.16 3.21 -0.30
CA LYS A 74 -7.72 4.48 0.22
C LYS A 74 -9.18 4.32 0.60
N GLU A 75 -9.99 3.69 -0.25
CA GLU A 75 -11.40 3.43 0.01
C GLU A 75 -11.59 2.55 1.25
N TYR A 76 -10.87 1.43 1.35
CA TYR A 76 -11.02 0.52 2.50
C TYR A 76 -10.43 1.06 3.80
N VAL A 77 -9.33 1.81 3.75
CA VAL A 77 -8.75 2.45 4.94
C VAL A 77 -9.64 3.60 5.42
N GLY A 78 -10.36 4.26 4.50
CA GLY A 78 -11.19 5.44 4.81
C GLY A 78 -10.35 6.69 5.09
N ARG A 79 -9.11 6.73 4.59
CA ARG A 79 -8.16 7.86 4.74
C ARG A 79 -7.36 8.04 3.46
N ASN A 80 -6.71 9.18 3.33
CA ASN A 80 -5.88 9.46 2.17
C ASN A 80 -4.67 8.50 2.10
N VAL A 81 -4.55 7.76 1.00
CA VAL A 81 -3.39 6.94 0.66
C VAL A 81 -2.75 7.57 -0.57
N LYS A 82 -1.47 7.98 -0.47
CA LYS A 82 -0.72 8.58 -1.58
C LYS A 82 0.12 7.52 -2.27
N PHE A 83 -0.15 7.26 -3.54
CA PHE A 83 0.75 6.48 -4.38
C PHE A 83 2.03 7.26 -4.69
N ILE A 84 3.19 6.61 -4.56
CA ILE A 84 4.50 7.16 -4.92
C ILE A 84 5.07 6.25 -5.99
N ASP A 85 5.33 6.82 -7.18
CA ASP A 85 5.88 6.10 -8.33
C ASP A 85 7.41 5.95 -8.23
N ASP A 86 7.85 5.46 -7.08
CA ASP A 86 9.24 5.24 -6.71
C ASP A 86 9.30 4.28 -5.50
N VAL A 87 10.28 3.39 -5.47
CA VAL A 87 10.41 2.37 -4.41
C VAL A 87 11.45 2.79 -3.37
N ILE A 88 12.65 3.16 -3.82
CA ILE A 88 13.78 3.50 -2.94
C ILE A 88 14.53 4.74 -3.43
N GLY A 89 14.04 5.46 -4.42
CA GLY A 89 14.66 6.66 -4.95
C GLY A 89 14.37 7.92 -4.12
N PRO A 90 14.74 9.10 -4.64
CA PRO A 90 14.56 10.37 -3.95
C PRO A 90 13.09 10.68 -3.60
N ALA A 91 12.15 10.36 -4.50
CA ALA A 91 10.73 10.69 -4.30
C ALA A 91 10.12 9.86 -3.16
N ALA A 92 10.45 8.56 -3.10
CA ALA A 92 10.07 7.70 -1.98
C ALA A 92 10.65 8.22 -0.65
N ARG A 93 11.96 8.50 -0.60
CA ARG A 93 12.61 8.98 0.62
C ARG A 93 12.04 10.32 1.11
N GLU A 94 11.79 11.26 0.19
CA GLU A 94 11.21 12.55 0.53
C GLU A 94 9.77 12.42 1.04
N ALA A 95 8.95 11.60 0.39
CA ALA A 95 7.58 11.34 0.81
C ALA A 95 7.53 10.73 2.22
N ILE A 96 8.42 9.76 2.51
CA ILE A 96 8.53 9.13 3.84
C ILE A 96 8.96 10.15 4.89
N LYS A 97 9.96 10.98 4.59
CA LYS A 97 10.45 12.03 5.53
C LYS A 97 9.36 13.04 5.88
N ASN A 98 8.52 13.40 4.91
CA ASN A 98 7.43 14.36 5.07
C ASN A 98 6.12 13.73 5.54
N LEU A 99 6.08 12.41 5.77
CA LEU A 99 4.88 11.70 6.19
C LEU A 99 4.47 12.13 7.60
N LYS A 100 3.20 12.50 7.74
CA LYS A 100 2.58 12.84 9.02
C LYS A 100 2.00 11.59 9.66
N GLN A 101 1.78 11.67 10.96
CA GLN A 101 1.13 10.59 11.70
C GLN A 101 -0.34 10.45 11.27
N GLY A 102 -0.79 9.20 11.12
CA GLY A 102 -2.17 8.83 10.81
C GLY A 102 -2.49 8.78 9.32
#